data_AF-A0A916DMZ6-F1
#
_entry.id   AF-A0A916DMZ6-F1
#
_cell.length_a   1.000
_cell.length_b   1.000
_cell.length_c   1.000
_cell.angle_alpha   90.00
_cell.angle_beta   90.00
_cell.angle_gamma   90.00
#
_symmetry.space_group_name_H-M   'P 1'
#
loop_
_entity.id
_entity.type
_entity.pdbx_description
1 polymer ?
#
loop_
_entity_poly.entity_id
_entity_poly.type
_entity_poly.pdbx_seq_one_letter_code
_entity_poly.pdbx_strand_id
1 'polypeptide(L)' 'MRKVARIVGGIVVVAGVALGPAGCGDPLLSENEPRSQYDLTDAARDRRAPTYVWDNKGDRQPNIRGRVLNGAE' A
#
# COMPACT_ATOMS: atom_id res chain seq x y z
N MET A 1 -11.01 -23.64 37.81
CA MET A 1 -10.26 -24.00 36.59
C MET A 1 -10.90 -23.45 35.30
N ARG A 2 -12.18 -23.73 34.98
CA ARG A 2 -12.84 -23.25 33.73
C ARG A 2 -12.88 -21.73 33.53
N LYS A 3 -12.98 -20.93 34.61
CA LYS A 3 -12.97 -19.45 34.52
C LYS A 3 -11.59 -18.91 34.14
N VAL A 4 -10.52 -19.51 34.68
CA VAL A 4 -9.13 -19.14 34.38
C VAL A 4 -8.79 -19.44 32.93
N ALA A 5 -9.20 -20.60 32.42
CA ALA A 5 -9.00 -20.97 31.01
C ALA A 5 -9.69 -20.01 30.02
N ARG A 6 -10.87 -19.47 30.37
CA ARG A 6 -11.58 -18.48 29.55
C ARG A 6 -10.89 -17.13 29.53
N ILE A 7 -10.35 -16.70 30.67
CA ILE A 7 -9.60 -15.43 30.77
C ILE A 7 -8.31 -15.53 29.96
N VAL A 8 -7.55 -16.62 30.12
CA VAL A 8 -6.31 -16.86 29.37
C VAL A 8 -6.59 -16.97 27.87
N GLY A 9 -7.62 -17.72 27.47
CA GLY A 9 -8.02 -17.84 26.07
C GLY A 9 -8.43 -16.49 25.46
N GLY A 10 -9.15 -15.65 26.20
CA GLY A 10 -9.51 -14.30 25.76
C GLY A 10 -8.30 -13.40 25.54
N ILE A 11 -7.32 -13.44 26.45
CA ILE A 11 -6.08 -12.63 26.36
C ILE A 11 -5.26 -13.03 25.12
N VAL A 12 -5.15 -14.32 24.82
CA VAL A 12 -4.41 -14.81 23.64
C VAL A 12 -5.05 -14.34 22.33
N VAL A 13 -6.38 -14.36 22.24
CA VAL A 13 -7.10 -13.90 21.04
C VAL A 13 -6.94 -12.40 20.84
N VAL A 14 -7.05 -11.60 21.91
CA VAL A 14 -6.88 -10.15 21.84
C VAL A 14 -5.44 -9.79 21.43
N ALA A 15 -4.44 -10.47 21.99
CA ALA A 15 -3.04 -10.27 21.62
C ALA A 15 -2.74 -10.66 20.17
N GLY A 16 -3.34 -11.76 19.68
CA GLY A 16 -3.19 -12.21 18.29
C GLY A 16 -3.77 -11.23 17.26
N VAL A 17 -4.92 -10.62 17.55
CA VAL A 17 -5.57 -9.63 16.66
C VAL A 17 -4.82 -8.30 16.66
N ALA A 18 -4.28 -7.88 17.81
CA ALA A 18 -3.57 -6.61 17.94
C ALA A 18 -2.19 -6.60 17.24
N LEU A 19 -1.53 -7.76 17.10
CA LEU A 19 -0.21 -7.87 16.49
C LEU A 19 -0.24 -8.10 14.96
N GLY A 20 -1.38 -8.52 14.40
CA GLY A 20 -1.54 -8.76 12.96
C GLY A 20 -1.27 -7.54 12.05
N PRO A 21 -1.79 -6.33 12.36
CA PRO A 21 -1.58 -5.18 11.50
C PRO A 21 -0.23 -4.45 11.71
N ALA A 22 0.51 -4.77 12.78
CA ALA A 22 1.81 -4.15 13.05
C ALA A 22 2.97 -4.80 12.27
N GLY A 23 2.74 -5.95 11.62
CA GLY A 23 3.76 -6.75 10.93
C GLY A 23 3.71 -6.72 9.39
N CYS A 24 2.69 -6.11 8.79
CA CYS A 24 2.64 -5.85 7.33
C CYS A 24 2.97 -4.36 7.16
N GLY A 25 4.23 -3.98 6.97
CA GLY A 25 4.85 -3.95 5.64
C GLY A 25 4.29 -2.75 4.89
N ASP A 26 5.13 -1.77 4.55
CA ASP A 26 4.72 -0.54 3.86
C ASP A 26 3.70 -0.85 2.73
N PRO A 27 2.63 -0.05 2.60
CA PRO A 27 1.58 -0.34 1.65
C PRO A 27 2.18 -0.47 0.24
N LEU A 28 1.86 -1.58 -0.43
CA LEU A 28 2.28 -1.80 -1.81
C LEU A 28 1.75 -0.64 -2.66
N LEU A 29 2.66 0.08 -3.34
CA LEU A 29 2.37 1.34 -4.04
C LEU A 29 2.16 2.54 -3.11
N SER A 30 2.95 2.67 -2.05
CA SER A 30 2.92 3.88 -1.22
C SER A 30 3.18 5.14 -2.07
N GLU A 31 2.67 6.29 -1.64
CA GLU A 31 2.80 7.55 -2.38
C GLU A 31 4.27 7.97 -2.61
N ASN A 32 5.15 7.54 -1.69
CA ASN A 32 6.56 7.89 -1.69
C ASN A 32 7.48 6.78 -2.22
N GLU A 33 6.91 5.65 -2.65
CA GLU A 33 7.69 4.54 -3.20
C GLU A 33 8.27 4.92 -4.58
N PRO A 34 9.59 4.75 -4.81
CA PRO A 34 10.20 5.01 -6.11
C PRO A 34 9.72 3.98 -7.16
N ARG A 35 9.07 4.44 -8.22
CA ARG A 35 8.50 3.62 -9.32
C ARG A 35 9.31 3.71 -10.61
N SER A 36 10.14 4.75 -10.74
CA SER A 36 11.02 4.93 -11.89
C SER A 36 12.33 5.60 -11.49
N GLN A 37 13.34 5.49 -12.36
CA GLN A 37 14.62 6.19 -12.20
C GLN A 37 14.46 7.73 -12.22
N TYR A 38 13.34 8.23 -12.73
CA TYR A 38 13.07 9.66 -12.83
C TYR A 38 12.29 10.21 -11.62
N ASP A 39 11.75 9.34 -10.76
CA ASP A 39 10.83 9.75 -9.69
C ASP A 39 11.46 10.70 -8.68
N LEU A 40 12.76 10.56 -8.39
CA LEU A 40 13.47 11.47 -7.50
C LEU A 40 13.55 12.89 -8.10
N THR A 41 13.87 12.96 -9.38
CA THR A 41 13.97 14.23 -10.11
C THR A 41 12.60 14.88 -10.30
N ASP A 42 11.58 14.08 -10.59
CA ASP A 42 10.20 14.55 -10.76
C ASP A 42 9.64 15.05 -9.41
N ALA A 43 9.92 14.38 -8.29
CA ALA A 43 9.55 14.86 -6.96
C ALA A 43 10.24 16.18 -6.59
N ALA A 44 11.52 16.33 -6.89
CA ALA A 44 12.25 17.58 -6.67
C ALA A 44 11.68 18.77 -7.47
N ARG A 45 10.87 18.49 -8.49
CA ARG A 45 10.22 19.49 -9.36
C ARG A 45 8.71 19.57 -9.16
N ASP A 46 8.18 18.88 -8.15
CA ASP A 46 6.74 18.79 -7.89
C ASP A 46 5.93 18.25 -9.09
N ARG A 47 6.50 17.26 -9.79
CA ARG A 47 5.94 16.59 -10.98
C ARG A 47 5.77 15.09 -10.81
N ARG A 48 5.66 14.61 -9.57
CA ARG A 48 5.53 13.18 -9.30
C ARG A 48 4.24 12.63 -9.90
N ALA A 49 4.33 11.50 -10.59
CA ALA A 49 3.18 10.84 -11.18
C ALA A 49 2.25 10.24 -10.10
N PRO A 50 0.93 10.24 -10.32
CA PRO A 50 -0.02 9.64 -9.38
C PRO A 50 0.19 8.13 -9.29
N THR A 51 -0.14 7.57 -8.12
CA THR A 51 -0.05 6.13 -7.83
C THR A 51 -0.98 5.29 -8.68
N TYR A 52 -2.13 5.86 -9.06
CA TYR A 52 -3.15 5.19 -9.87
C TYR A 52 -3.58 6.12 -11.00
N VAL A 53 -3.98 5.50 -12.10
CA VAL A 53 -4.56 6.16 -13.26
C VAL A 53 -5.89 5.48 -13.59
N TRP A 54 -6.77 6.22 -14.25
CA TRP A 54 -8.01 5.66 -14.80
C TRP A 54 -7.76 5.21 -16.23
N ASP A 55 -8.25 4.04 -16.59
CA ASP A 55 -8.26 3.60 -17.98
C ASP A 55 -9.50 4.12 -18.73
N ASN A 56 -9.59 3.82 -20.03
CA ASN A 56 -10.67 4.27 -20.90
C ASN A 56 -12.04 3.66 -20.54
N LYS A 57 -12.07 2.60 -19.72
CA LYS A 57 -13.29 1.95 -19.23
C LYS A 57 -13.73 2.55 -17.89
N GLY A 58 -12.92 3.45 -17.33
CA GLY A 58 -13.15 4.00 -16.01
C GLY A 58 -12.72 3.05 -14.89
N ASP A 59 -11.84 2.09 -15.15
CA ASP A 59 -11.26 1.23 -14.13
C ASP A 59 -9.97 1.85 -13.57
N ARG A 60 -9.80 1.80 -12.25
CA ARG A 60 -8.60 2.30 -11.56
C ARG A 60 -7.47 1.27 -11.67
N GLN A 61 -6.39 1.66 -12.33
CA GLN A 61 -5.21 0.81 -12.53
C GLN A 61 -3.98 1.36 -11.80
N PRO A 62 -3.12 0.48 -11.24
CA PRO A 62 -1.88 0.91 -10.61
C PRO A 62 -0.90 1.45 -11.65
N ASN A 63 -0.26 2.58 -11.33
CA ASN A 63 0.67 3.25 -12.23
C ASN A 63 2.10 2.70 -12.08
N ILE A 64 2.28 1.43 -12.47
CA ILE A 64 3.55 0.69 -12.30
C ILE A 64 4.57 1.03 -13.41
N ARG A 65 4.11 1.67 -14.51
CA ARG A 65 4.93 2.03 -15.69
C ARG A 65 4.55 3.40 -16.22
N GLY A 66 4.65 4.43 -15.38
CA GLY A 66 4.10 5.78 -15.62
C GLY A 66 4.59 6.54 -16.86
N ARG A 67 5.43 5.95 -17.71
CA ARG A 67 5.80 6.51 -19.01
C ARG A 67 5.63 5.56 -20.20
N VAL A 68 5.24 4.30 -20.00
CA VAL A 68 5.23 3.30 -21.10
C VAL A 68 3.83 3.00 -21.62
N LEU A 69 2.78 3.24 -20.83
CA LEU A 69 1.42 2.82 -21.20
C LEU A 69 0.47 3.96 -21.63
N ASN A 70 0.75 5.22 -21.23
CA ASN A 70 -0.10 6.38 -21.57
C ASN A 70 0.64 7.43 -22.44
N GLY A 71 1.79 7.06 -23.01
CA GLY A 71 2.62 7.95 -23.85
C GLY A 71 2.31 7.84 -25.35
N ALA A 72 1.04 7.81 -25.73
CA ALA A 72 0.64 7.85 -27.14
C ALA A 72 -0.75 8.47 -27.31
N GLU A 73 -0.91 9.74 -26.93
CA GLU A 73 -1.67 10.77 -27.66
C GLU A 73 -1.01 12.13 -27.43
#